data_AF-A0A1I0DSM9-F1
#
_entry.id   AF-A0A1I0DSM9-F1
#
_cell.length_a   1.000
_cell.length_b   1.000
_cell.length_c   1.000
_cell.angle_alpha   90.00
_cell.angle_beta   90.00
_cell.angle_gamma   90.00
#
_symmetry.space_group_name_H-M   'P 1'
#
loop_
_entity.id
_entity.type
_entity.pdbx_description
1 polymer ?
#
loop_
_entity_poly.entity_id
_entity_poly.type
_entity_poly.pdbx_seq_one_letter_code
_entity_poly.pdbx_strand_id
1 'polypeptide(L)'
;MDYLLCYPSSENLTREKCEKVHNILARMSEKYKLRIVPEPMKSIYYKCPDFSRKFRIYKKIRDRENGGDAYLEKDEEIMLLSECRDDEEKQLMKECIYAYQYESGVVLKAFHEREKKFRREDAHEQQKDRQESKKSS
;
A
#
# COMPACT_ATOMS: atom_id res chain seq x y z
N MET A 1 -6.51 -3.34 -18.82
CA MET A 1 -7.53 -3.78 -17.85
C MET A 1 -7.10 -3.30 -16.49
N ASP A 2 -7.89 -2.42 -15.90
CA ASP A 2 -7.43 -1.63 -14.78
C ASP A 2 -7.69 -2.34 -13.44
N TYR A 3 -6.74 -2.22 -12.51
CA TYR A 3 -6.83 -2.86 -11.21
C TYR A 3 -6.05 -2.10 -10.14
N LEU A 4 -6.47 -2.30 -8.88
CA LEU A 4 -5.74 -1.84 -7.72
C LEU A 4 -4.77 -2.93 -7.25
N LEU A 5 -3.49 -2.61 -7.17
CA LEU A 5 -2.46 -3.42 -6.54
C LEU A 5 -2.41 -3.11 -5.05
N CYS A 6 -2.28 -4.16 -4.25
CA CYS A 6 -2.02 -4.09 -2.82
C CYS A 6 -0.90 -5.07 -2.47
N TYR A 7 0.11 -4.63 -1.73
CA TYR A 7 1.14 -5.51 -1.19
C TYR A 7 1.74 -4.95 0.10
N PRO A 8 2.15 -5.81 1.05
CA PRO A 8 2.76 -5.34 2.30
C PRO A 8 4.06 -4.59 2.03
N SER A 9 4.32 -3.52 2.80
CA SER A 9 5.61 -2.81 2.79
C SER A 9 6.75 -3.73 3.25
N SER A 10 7.99 -3.38 2.91
CA SER A 10 9.20 -4.12 3.30
C SER A 10 9.32 -4.32 4.81
N GLU A 11 8.88 -3.35 5.61
CA GLU A 11 8.88 -3.43 7.09
C GLU A 11 7.84 -4.42 7.63
N ASN A 12 6.79 -4.71 6.85
CA ASN A 12 5.69 -5.60 7.20
C ASN A 12 5.78 -6.96 6.49
N LEU A 13 6.93 -7.27 5.90
CA LEU A 13 7.17 -8.45 5.07
C LEU A 13 7.53 -9.67 5.93
N THR A 14 6.73 -9.96 6.94
CA THR A 14 6.80 -11.18 7.76
C THR A 14 5.68 -12.15 7.35
N ARG A 15 5.90 -13.46 7.54
CA ARG A 15 4.92 -14.50 7.19
C ARG A 15 3.55 -14.23 7.81
N GLU A 16 3.51 -13.94 9.10
CA GLU A 16 2.28 -13.68 9.84
C GLU A 16 1.52 -12.45 9.30
N LYS A 17 2.23 -11.35 9.02
CA LYS A 17 1.62 -10.13 8.48
C LYS A 17 1.10 -10.33 7.06
N CYS A 18 1.83 -11.06 6.21
CA CYS A 18 1.37 -11.43 4.87
C CYS A 18 0.10 -12.30 4.93
N GLU A 19 0.02 -13.25 5.86
CA GLU A 19 -1.19 -14.06 6.08
C GLU A 19 -2.36 -13.22 6.59
N LYS A 20 -2.11 -12.27 7.51
CA LYS A 20 -3.12 -11.30 7.97
C LYS A 20 -3.68 -10.48 6.81
N VAL A 21 -2.84 -9.88 5.97
CA VAL A 21 -3.27 -9.14 4.76
C VAL A 21 -4.09 -10.04 3.83
N HIS A 22 -3.64 -11.28 3.60
CA HIS A 22 -4.38 -12.23 2.78
C HIS A 22 -5.78 -12.50 3.33
N ASN A 23 -5.91 -12.71 4.64
CA ASN A 23 -7.18 -12.96 5.29
C ASN A 23 -8.13 -11.76 5.22
N ILE A 24 -7.62 -10.53 5.44
CA ILE A 24 -8.41 -9.30 5.31
C ILE A 24 -8.95 -9.16 3.89
N LEU A 25 -8.09 -9.35 2.88
CA LEU A 25 -8.49 -9.27 1.48
C LEU A 25 -9.46 -10.39 1.09
N ALA A 26 -9.31 -11.60 1.62
CA ALA A 26 -10.28 -12.68 1.40
C ALA A 26 -11.68 -12.30 1.90
N ARG A 27 -11.77 -11.78 3.14
CA ARG A 27 -13.05 -11.26 3.69
C ARG A 27 -13.64 -10.15 2.83
N MET A 28 -12.79 -9.23 2.36
CA MET A 28 -13.20 -8.13 1.47
C MET A 28 -13.73 -8.64 0.13
N SER A 29 -13.08 -9.66 -0.44
CA SER A 29 -13.53 -10.33 -1.67
C SER A 29 -14.94 -10.89 -1.51
N GLU A 30 -15.21 -11.54 -0.37
CA GLU A 30 -16.52 -12.17 -0.11
C GLU A 30 -17.63 -11.14 0.11
N LYS A 31 -17.34 -10.05 0.82
CA LYS A 31 -18.29 -8.97 1.14
C LYS A 31 -18.64 -8.11 -0.07
N TYR A 32 -17.63 -7.63 -0.80
CA TYR A 32 -17.83 -6.72 -1.94
C TYR A 32 -17.92 -7.44 -3.28
N LYS A 33 -17.87 -8.78 -3.29
CA LYS A 33 -17.85 -9.62 -4.50
C LYS A 33 -16.78 -9.19 -5.51
N LEU A 34 -15.65 -8.70 -4.99
CA LEU A 34 -14.51 -8.27 -5.79
C LEU A 34 -13.66 -9.49 -6.17
N ARG A 35 -13.13 -9.48 -7.39
CA ARG A 35 -12.15 -10.49 -7.82
C ARG A 35 -10.78 -10.05 -7.34
N ILE A 36 -10.23 -10.77 -6.37
CA ILE A 36 -8.88 -10.53 -5.84
C ILE A 36 -7.99 -11.70 -6.21
N VAL A 37 -6.92 -11.44 -6.95
CA VAL A 37 -5.97 -12.47 -7.40
C VAL A 37 -4.64 -12.28 -6.68
N PRO A 38 -4.22 -13.22 -5.82
CA PRO A 38 -2.88 -13.21 -5.25
C PRO A 38 -1.85 -13.65 -6.30
N GLU A 39 -0.75 -12.92 -6.41
CA GLU A 39 0.38 -13.26 -7.26
C GLU A 39 1.68 -13.24 -6.45
N PRO A 40 2.62 -14.15 -6.72
CA PRO A 40 3.93 -14.09 -6.11
C PRO A 40 4.65 -12.80 -6.55
N MET A 41 5.31 -12.12 -5.61
CA MET A 41 6.20 -11.02 -5.96
C MET A 41 7.46 -11.58 -6.63
N LYS A 42 7.60 -11.32 -7.92
CA LYS A 42 8.83 -11.58 -8.67
C LYS A 42 9.64 -10.29 -8.72
N SER A 43 10.51 -10.07 -7.74
CA SER A 43 11.55 -9.04 -7.86
C SER A 43 12.81 -9.68 -8.44
N ILE A 44 13.35 -9.10 -9.50
CA ILE A 44 14.63 -9.49 -10.10
C ILE A 44 15.84 -8.94 -9.31
N TYR A 45 15.62 -8.00 -8.37
CA TYR A 45 16.69 -7.29 -7.66
C TYR A 45 16.88 -7.73 -6.20
N TYR A 46 15.90 -8.40 -5.60
CA TYR A 46 15.97 -8.87 -4.21
C TYR A 46 15.48 -10.31 -4.10
N LYS A 47 16.07 -11.09 -3.19
CA LYS A 47 15.47 -12.34 -2.69
C LYS A 47 14.18 -11.99 -1.95
N CYS A 48 13.11 -11.72 -2.71
CA CYS A 48 11.77 -11.62 -2.16
C CYS A 48 11.43 -12.99 -1.56
N PRO A 49 11.09 -13.07 -0.27
CA PRO A 49 10.69 -14.33 0.34
C PRO A 49 9.50 -14.94 -0.42
N ASP A 50 9.45 -16.26 -0.60
CA ASP A 50 8.37 -16.97 -1.32
C ASP A 50 6.96 -16.68 -0.78
N PHE A 51 6.86 -16.27 0.48
CA PHE A 51 5.59 -15.90 1.11
C PHE A 51 5.10 -14.50 0.73
N SER A 52 5.92 -13.69 0.06
CA SER A 52 5.58 -12.32 -0.32
C SER A 52 4.68 -12.31 -1.56
N ARG A 53 3.45 -11.82 -1.38
CA ARG A 53 2.41 -11.81 -2.41
C ARG A 53 1.94 -10.39 -2.65
N LYS A 54 1.71 -10.08 -3.92
CA LYS A 54 0.97 -8.91 -4.35
C LYS A 54 -0.45 -9.34 -4.72
N PHE A 55 -1.41 -8.48 -4.45
CA PHE A 55 -2.81 -8.76 -4.68
C PHE A 55 -3.34 -7.83 -5.76
N ARG A 56 -3.88 -8.41 -6.84
CA ARG A 56 -4.59 -7.69 -7.90
C ARG A 56 -6.07 -7.65 -7.57
N ILE A 57 -6.57 -6.48 -7.20
CA ILE A 57 -7.97 -6.23 -6.87
C ILE A 57 -8.61 -5.64 -8.13
N TYR A 58 -9.39 -6.45 -8.83
CA TYR A 58 -10.13 -6.01 -10.00
C TYR A 58 -11.35 -5.21 -9.55
N LYS A 59 -11.31 -3.91 -9.80
CA LYS A 59 -12.42 -2.98 -9.56
C LYS A 59 -12.39 -1.89 -10.61
N LYS A 60 -13.51 -1.18 -10.77
CA LYS A 60 -13.51 0.07 -11.54
C LYS A 60 -12.66 1.10 -10.80
N ILE A 61 -11.59 1.54 -11.43
CA ILE A 61 -10.82 2.72 -11.00
C ILE A 61 -11.28 3.90 -11.86
N ARG A 62 -11.30 5.10 -11.28
CA ARG A 62 -11.63 6.31 -12.04
C ARG A 62 -10.51 6.64 -13.02
N ASP A 63 -10.91 7.17 -14.17
CA ASP A 63 -10.01 7.73 -15.17
C ASP A 63 -9.17 8.87 -14.59
N ARG A 64 -7.99 9.05 -15.18
CA ARG A 64 -6.96 10.03 -14.77
C ARG A 64 -7.36 11.46 -15.16
N GLU A 65 -8.60 11.87 -14.89
CA GLU A 65 -9.14 13.15 -15.38
C GLU A 65 -8.51 14.39 -14.73
N ASN A 66 -7.91 14.29 -13.54
CA ASN A 66 -7.22 15.40 -12.90
C ASN A 66 -5.96 14.96 -12.16
N GLY A 67 -4.80 15.07 -12.81
CA GLY A 67 -3.51 15.16 -12.10
C GLY A 67 -3.10 13.99 -11.21
N GLY A 68 -3.75 12.82 -11.32
CA GLY A 68 -3.35 11.58 -10.63
C GLY A 68 -3.11 11.78 -9.14
N ASP A 69 -4.16 12.04 -8.36
CA ASP A 69 -4.06 12.15 -6.91
C ASP A 69 -3.17 11.04 -6.33
N ALA A 70 -2.26 11.36 -5.42
CA ALA A 70 -1.42 10.37 -4.75
C ALA A 70 -2.21 9.51 -3.73
N TYR A 71 -3.53 9.72 -3.65
CA TYR A 71 -4.39 9.16 -2.60
C TYR A 71 -5.42 8.18 -3.14
N LEU A 72 -5.74 7.21 -2.29
CA LEU A 72 -6.91 6.35 -2.45
C LEU A 72 -8.18 7.18 -2.33
N GLU A 73 -9.23 6.80 -3.06
CA GLU A 73 -10.55 7.41 -2.85
C GLU A 73 -11.06 7.08 -1.45
N LYS A 74 -11.82 8.00 -0.83
CA LYS A 74 -12.35 7.78 0.52
C LYS A 74 -13.15 6.49 0.63
N ASP A 75 -13.93 6.16 -0.39
CA ASP A 75 -14.70 4.90 -0.44
C ASP A 75 -13.78 3.67 -0.48
N GLU A 76 -12.61 3.75 -1.12
CA GLU A 76 -11.61 2.68 -1.11
C GLU A 76 -10.95 2.54 0.26
N GLU A 77 -10.60 3.66 0.90
CA GLU A 77 -10.03 3.64 2.25
C GLU A 77 -11.00 2.96 3.22
N ILE A 78 -12.28 3.34 3.16
CA ILE A 78 -13.35 2.73 3.97
C ILE A 78 -13.47 1.24 3.62
N MET A 79 -13.48 0.89 2.35
CA MET A 79 -13.61 -0.50 1.89
C MET A 79 -12.46 -1.38 2.42
N LEU A 80 -11.22 -0.94 2.24
CA LEU A 80 -10.01 -1.64 2.68
C LEU A 80 -9.97 -1.84 4.20
N LEU A 81 -10.45 -0.85 4.97
CA LEU A 81 -10.48 -0.91 6.43
C LEU A 81 -11.72 -1.59 6.99
N SER A 82 -12.79 -1.76 6.19
CA SER A 82 -14.08 -2.27 6.67
C SER A 82 -14.03 -3.71 7.18
N GLU A 83 -13.04 -4.49 6.73
CA GLU A 83 -12.86 -5.91 7.11
C GLU A 83 -11.74 -6.14 8.13
N CYS A 84 -11.16 -5.06 8.66
CA CYS A 84 -10.21 -5.12 9.77
C CYS A 84 -10.98 -5.28 11.10
N ARG A 85 -10.65 -6.30 11.88
CA ARG A 85 -11.28 -6.65 13.16
C ARG A 85 -10.72 -5.86 14.33
N ASP A 86 -9.45 -5.50 14.24
CA ASP A 86 -8.68 -4.83 15.28
C ASP A 86 -7.84 -3.69 14.69
N ASP A 87 -7.29 -2.86 15.58
CA ASP A 87 -6.49 -1.71 15.16
C ASP A 87 -5.11 -2.10 14.61
N GLU A 88 -4.60 -3.30 14.92
CA GLU A 88 -3.38 -3.83 14.30
C GLU A 88 -3.61 -4.17 12.82
N GLU A 89 -4.72 -4.84 12.49
CA GLU A 89 -5.12 -5.11 11.11
C GLU A 89 -5.33 -3.82 10.32
N LYS A 90 -5.95 -2.80 10.94
CA LYS A 90 -6.11 -1.48 10.30
C LYS A 90 -4.76 -0.82 10.03
N GLN A 91 -3.85 -0.83 11.00
CA GLN A 91 -2.52 -0.26 10.84
C GLN A 91 -1.73 -0.99 9.76
N LEU A 92 -1.80 -2.33 9.73
CA LEU A 92 -1.16 -3.17 8.73
C LEU A 92 -1.66 -2.85 7.32
N MET A 93 -2.98 -2.70 7.13
CA MET A 93 -3.56 -2.28 5.85
C MET A 93 -3.14 -0.86 5.49
N LYS A 94 -3.18 0.09 6.45
CA LYS A 94 -2.68 1.46 6.25
C LYS A 94 -1.21 1.52 5.87
N GLU A 95 -0.40 0.52 6.23
CA GLU A 95 1.03 0.38 5.90
C GLU A 95 1.30 -0.43 4.61
N CYS A 96 0.29 -1.04 4.00
CA CYS A 96 0.42 -1.67 2.68
C CYS A 96 0.66 -0.64 1.58
N ILE A 97 1.40 -1.03 0.54
CA ILE A 97 1.62 -0.19 -0.63
C ILE A 97 0.47 -0.45 -1.61
N TYR A 98 -0.14 0.64 -2.08
CA TYR A 98 -1.22 0.61 -3.04
C TYR A 98 -0.79 1.24 -4.35
N ALA A 99 -1.26 0.71 -5.46
CA ALA A 99 -1.00 1.30 -6.76
C ALA A 99 -2.14 1.03 -7.74
N TYR A 100 -2.56 2.03 -8.50
CA TYR A 100 -3.45 1.81 -9.63
C TYR A 100 -2.64 1.40 -10.84
N GLN A 101 -3.01 0.27 -11.43
CA GLN A 101 -2.58 -0.10 -12.76
C GLN A 101 -3.58 0.44 -13.77
N TYR A 102 -3.13 1.38 -14.59
CA TYR A 102 -3.80 1.82 -15.82
C TYR A 102 -3.12 1.17 -17.03
N GLU A 103 -3.77 1.24 -18.20
CA GLU A 103 -3.11 0.92 -19.47
C GLU A 103 -1.91 1.82 -19.76
N SER A 104 -1.95 3.08 -19.30
CA SER A 104 -0.88 4.07 -19.50
C SER A 104 0.27 3.98 -18.50
N GLY A 105 0.16 3.15 -17.45
CA GLY A 105 1.21 2.99 -16.44
C GLY A 105 0.70 2.67 -15.04
N VAL A 106 1.60 2.75 -14.05
CA VAL A 106 1.29 2.50 -12.63
C VAL A 106 1.39 3.80 -11.84
N VAL A 107 0.40 4.07 -10.99
CA VAL A 107 0.37 5.25 -10.10
C VAL A 107 0.29 4.77 -8.66
N LEU A 108 1.29 5.12 -7.84
CA LEU A 108 1.30 4.79 -6.41
C LEU A 108 0.22 5.61 -5.68
N LYS A 109 -0.47 4.94 -4.76
CA LYS A 109 -1.54 5.50 -3.93
C LYS A 109 -1.24 5.26 -2.46
N ALA A 110 -1.63 6.22 -1.63
CA ALA A 110 -1.52 6.13 -0.18
C ALA A 110 -2.86 6.47 0.50
N PHE A 111 -2.99 6.09 1.76
CA PHE A 111 -4.04 6.60 2.63
C PHE A 111 -3.81 8.08 2.94
N HIS A 112 -4.87 8.87 3.05
CA HIS A 112 -4.82 10.29 3.43
C HIS A 112 -4.18 10.51 4.81
N GLU A 113 -4.35 9.58 5.75
CA GLU A 113 -3.75 9.67 7.09
C GLU A 113 -2.21 9.56 7.09
N ARG A 114 -1.62 8.94 6.06
CA ARG A 114 -0.18 8.61 6.03
C ARG A 114 0.71 9.86 5.87
N GLU A 115 0.16 10.99 5.38
CA GLU A 115 0.89 12.26 5.24
C GLU A 115 1.44 12.82 6.56
N LYS A 116 0.79 12.58 7.70
CA LYS A 116 1.28 13.11 8.99
C LYS A 116 2.59 12.45 9.44
N LYS A 117 2.88 11.22 9.03
CA LYS A 117 4.15 10.54 9.32
C LYS A 117 5.20 10.85 8.25
N PHE A 118 4.86 10.81 6.97
CA PHE A 118 5.82 11.09 5.89
C PHE A 118 6.37 12.52 5.95
N ARG A 119 5.54 13.54 6.23
CA ARG A 119 6.04 14.93 6.45
C ARG A 119 6.97 15.05 7.67
N ARG A 120 6.85 14.17 8.67
CA ARG A 120 7.70 14.20 9.86
C ARG A 120 9.02 13.47 9.62
N GLU A 121 9.01 12.37 8.87
CA GLU A 121 10.23 11.62 8.52
C GLU A 121 11.08 12.38 7.51
N ASP A 122 10.49 12.97 6.47
CA ASP A 122 11.24 13.81 5.50
C ASP A 122 11.82 15.07 6.17
N ALA A 123 11.08 15.66 7.12
CA ALA A 123 11.57 16.78 7.93
C ALA A 123 12.71 16.36 8.88
N HIS A 124 12.66 15.14 9.44
CA HIS A 124 13.69 14.66 10.36
C HIS A 124 14.98 14.26 9.62
N GLU A 125 14.86 13.70 8.42
CA GLU A 125 16.00 13.38 7.53
C GLU A 125 16.70 14.67 7.06
N GLN A 126 15.94 15.68 6.60
CA GLN A 126 16.50 16.98 6.19
C GLN A 126 17.15 17.76 7.35
N GLN A 127 16.68 17.58 8.59
CA GLN A 127 17.23 18.25 9.76
C GLN A 127 18.52 17.57 10.26
N LYS A 128 18.65 16.26 10.06
CA LYS A 128 19.85 15.48 10.39
C LYS A 128 21.01 15.80 9.42
N ASP A 129 20.72 15.88 8.12
CA ASP A 129 21.71 16.20 7.08
C ASP A 129 22.31 17.62 7.26
N ARG A 130 21.47 18.58 7.68
CA ARG A 130 21.93 19.94 8.06
C ARG A 130 22.78 20.00 9.33
N GLN A 131 22.62 19.07 10.27
CA GLN A 131 23.42 19.03 11.49
C GLN A 131 24.78 18.35 11.27
N GLU A 132 24.84 17.33 10.42
CA GLU A 132 26.10 16.65 10.08
C GLU A 132 27.01 17.56 9.23
N SER A 133 26.44 18.36 8.31
CA SER A 133 27.21 19.34 7.52
C SER A 133 27.82 20.48 8.34
N LYS A 134 27.32 20.76 9.55
CA LYS A 134 27.87 21.79 10.46
C LYS A 134 28.92 21.28 11.44
N LYS A 135 29.13 19.96 11.52
CA LYS A 135 30.11 19.35 12.41
C LYS A 135 31.44 19.02 11.71
N SER A 136 31.50 19.17 10.39
CA SER A 136 32.69 18.95 9.55
C SER A 136 33.27 20.23 8.92
N SER A 137 32.95 21.41 9.46
CA SER A 137 33.64 22.68 9.16
C SER A 137 34.25 23.27 10.43
#